data_AF-A0AAJ1UXV2-F1
#
_entry.id   AF-A0AAJ1UXV2-F1
#
_cell.length_a   1.000
_cell.length_b   1.000
_cell.length_c   1.000
_cell.angle_alpha   90.00
_cell.angle_beta   90.00
_cell.angle_gamma   90.00
#
_symmetry.space_group_name_H-M   'P 1'
#
loop_
_entity.id
_entity.type
_entity.pdbx_description
1 polymer ?
#
loop_
_entity_poly.entity_id
_entity_poly.type
_entity_poly.pdbx_seq_one_letter_code
_entity_poly.pdbx_strand_id
1 'polypeptide(L)'
;MVNFGVALQKVLKRFAVASAPRTQAEIQRGYTGFASEFRQPITNEKITEALRRIPIAHRIVFAVAHDIFDNWFEVEPLEEDVDKKKFNEAVQKVLLLLNAKDVFTQAAVFERAYGWSIIVIGYQDKAPTLKGPVLLPEKIVSLEAYSPQY
;
A
#
# COMPACT_ATOMS: atom_id res chain seq x y z
N MET A 1 7.69 -61.33 -42.12
CA MET A 1 6.32 -60.83 -41.83
C MET A 1 6.35 -60.04 -40.53
N VAL A 2 6.09 -58.74 -40.57
CA VAL A 2 6.05 -57.89 -39.37
C VAL A 2 4.65 -58.01 -38.76
N ASN A 3 4.58 -58.43 -37.49
CA ASN A 3 3.30 -58.61 -36.79
C ASN A 3 2.75 -57.23 -36.38
N PHE A 4 1.93 -56.65 -37.25
CA PHE A 4 1.37 -55.30 -37.10
C PHE A 4 0.62 -55.08 -35.78
N GLY A 5 0.01 -56.13 -35.21
CA GLY A 5 -0.66 -56.03 -33.90
C GLY A 5 0.30 -55.73 -32.74
N VAL A 6 1.51 -56.29 -32.78
CA VAL A 6 2.53 -56.08 -31.73
C VAL A 6 3.18 -54.69 -31.88
N ALA A 7 3.37 -54.23 -33.11
CA ALA A 7 3.87 -52.89 -33.40
C ALA A 7 2.87 -51.81 -32.94
N LEU A 8 1.57 -52.01 -33.22
CA LEU A 8 0.51 -51.09 -32.82
C LEU A 8 0.37 -51.02 -31.28
N GLN A 9 0.46 -52.16 -30.58
CA GLN A 9 0.43 -52.16 -29.11
C GLN A 9 1.64 -51.44 -28.48
N LYS A 10 2.84 -51.56 -29.07
CA LYS A 10 4.02 -50.82 -28.59
C LYS A 10 3.88 -49.33 -28.80
N VAL A 11 3.32 -48.91 -29.93
CA VAL A 11 3.06 -47.50 -30.24
C VAL A 11 1.98 -46.94 -29.31
N LEU A 12 0.86 -47.65 -29.14
CA LEU A 12 -0.21 -47.26 -28.21
C LEU A 12 0.25 -47.20 -26.75
N LYS A 13 1.10 -48.13 -26.29
CA LYS A 13 1.70 -48.04 -24.94
C LYS A 13 2.62 -46.82 -24.79
N ARG A 14 3.36 -46.45 -25.84
CA ARG A 14 4.21 -45.24 -25.82
C ARG A 14 3.39 -43.95 -25.82
N PHE A 15 2.27 -43.91 -26.55
CA PHE A 15 1.37 -42.75 -26.55
C PHE A 15 0.52 -42.66 -25.29
N ALA A 16 0.09 -43.78 -24.69
CA ALA A 16 -0.66 -43.81 -23.44
C ALA A 16 0.16 -43.32 -22.23
N VAL A 17 1.49 -43.50 -22.26
CA VAL A 17 2.41 -42.93 -21.25
C VAL A 17 2.64 -41.42 -21.48
N ALA A 18 2.47 -40.93 -22.71
CA ALA A 18 2.61 -39.51 -23.04
C ALA A 18 1.33 -38.68 -22.79
N SER A 19 0.18 -39.34 -22.60
CA SER A 19 -1.12 -38.71 -22.32
C SER A 19 -1.58 -38.92 -20.87
N ALA A 20 -0.66 -39.00 -19.91
CA ALA A 20 -1.04 -38.71 -18.54
C ALA A 20 -1.56 -37.26 -18.52
N PRO A 21 -2.78 -36.98 -18.04
CA PRO A 21 -3.18 -35.60 -17.82
C PRO A 21 -2.09 -35.03 -16.90
N ARG A 22 -1.46 -33.93 -17.31
CA ARG A 22 -0.81 -33.05 -16.36
C ARG A 22 -1.93 -32.60 -15.44
N THR A 23 -2.22 -33.38 -14.40
CA THR A 23 -2.90 -32.91 -13.21
C THR A 23 -2.20 -31.60 -12.91
N GLN A 24 -2.95 -30.50 -13.00
CA GLN A 24 -2.52 -29.21 -12.48
C GLN A 24 -1.76 -29.54 -11.20
N ALA A 25 -0.45 -29.24 -11.17
CA ALA A 25 0.27 -29.33 -9.93
C ALA A 25 -0.58 -28.50 -8.96
N GLU A 26 -1.27 -29.19 -8.06
CA GLU A 26 -2.13 -28.58 -7.08
C GLU A 26 -1.18 -27.65 -6.37
N ILE A 27 -1.31 -26.35 -6.65
CA ILE A 27 -0.43 -25.34 -6.08
C ILE A 27 -0.58 -25.59 -4.60
N GLN A 28 0.45 -26.14 -3.96
CA GLN A 28 0.44 -26.36 -2.54
C GLN A 28 0.27 -24.97 -1.96
N ARG A 29 -0.96 -24.62 -1.61
CA ARG A 29 -1.28 -23.40 -0.89
C ARG A 29 -0.73 -23.67 0.49
N GLY A 30 0.57 -23.40 0.66
CA GLY A 30 1.21 -23.45 1.96
C GLY A 30 0.34 -22.62 2.88
N TYR A 31 -0.29 -23.29 3.85
CA TYR A 31 -1.05 -22.60 4.86
C TYR A 31 -0.06 -21.75 5.63
N THR A 32 -0.05 -20.46 5.36
CA THR A 32 0.91 -19.56 5.98
C THR A 32 0.50 -19.29 7.43
N GLY A 33 -0.76 -19.51 7.83
CA GLY A 33 -1.27 -19.25 9.18
C GLY A 33 -1.15 -17.79 9.64
N PHE A 34 -0.63 -16.90 8.79
CA PHE A 34 -0.33 -15.50 9.09
C PHE A 34 -1.43 -14.53 8.65
N ALA A 35 -2.39 -15.00 7.84
CA ALA A 35 -3.57 -14.23 7.46
C ALA A 35 -4.78 -14.70 8.28
N SER A 36 -5.68 -13.78 8.63
CA SER A 36 -6.98 -14.16 9.18
C SER A 36 -7.68 -15.11 8.21
N GLU A 37 -8.15 -16.25 8.72
CA GLU A 37 -8.94 -17.15 7.89
C GLU A 37 -10.23 -16.46 7.43
N PHE A 38 -10.78 -16.94 6.32
CA PHE A 38 -12.06 -16.44 5.82
C PHE A 38 -13.12 -16.52 6.95
N ARG A 39 -13.81 -15.40 7.22
CA ARG A 39 -14.78 -15.19 8.32
C ARG A 39 -14.21 -14.98 9.73
N GLN A 40 -12.88 -14.90 9.91
CA GLN A 40 -12.33 -14.41 11.18
C GLN A 40 -12.30 -12.86 11.19
N PRO A 41 -12.50 -12.23 12.36
CA PRO A 41 -12.33 -10.79 12.48
C PRO A 41 -10.86 -10.41 12.21
N ILE A 42 -10.68 -9.40 11.37
CA ILE A 42 -9.37 -8.82 11.07
C ILE A 42 -9.06 -7.81 12.17
N THR A 43 -8.00 -8.05 12.95
CA THR A 43 -7.50 -7.12 13.97
C THR A 43 -6.35 -6.27 13.41
N ASN A 44 -6.13 -5.08 13.98
CA ASN A 44 -5.05 -4.18 13.57
C ASN A 44 -3.65 -4.81 13.70
N GLU A 45 -3.48 -5.70 14.68
CA GLU A 45 -2.24 -6.47 14.87
C GLU A 45 -1.99 -7.41 13.69
N LYS A 46 -3.02 -8.17 13.28
CA LYS A 46 -2.94 -9.07 12.12
C LYS A 46 -2.69 -8.30 10.82
N ILE A 47 -3.29 -7.12 10.66
CA ILE A 47 -3.01 -6.21 9.54
C ILE A 47 -1.52 -5.82 9.54
N THR A 48 -1.01 -5.37 10.69
CA THR A 48 0.40 -4.95 10.82
C THR A 48 1.35 -6.09 10.49
N GLU A 49 1.07 -7.30 10.95
CA GLU A 49 1.86 -8.48 10.64
C GLU A 49 1.79 -8.84 9.16
N ALA A 50 0.61 -8.81 8.55
CA ALA A 50 0.41 -9.05 7.13
C ALA A 50 1.21 -8.04 6.28
N LEU A 51 1.19 -6.76 6.64
CA LEU A 51 1.94 -5.71 5.95
C LEU A 51 3.46 -5.86 6.05
N ARG A 52 3.95 -6.48 7.14
CA ARG A 52 5.39 -6.75 7.33
C ARG A 52 5.85 -8.03 6.61
N ARG A 53 5.01 -9.06 6.56
CA ARG A 53 5.40 -10.41 6.13
C ARG A 53 4.92 -10.78 4.73
N ILE A 54 3.86 -10.15 4.23
CA ILE A 54 3.25 -10.46 2.94
C ILE A 54 3.68 -9.39 1.92
N PRO A 55 4.52 -9.73 0.91
CA PRO A 55 5.04 -8.75 -0.05
C PRO A 55 3.95 -8.04 -0.85
N ILE A 56 2.86 -8.74 -1.17
CA ILE A 56 1.72 -8.18 -1.91
C ILE A 56 1.01 -7.12 -1.07
N ALA A 57 0.72 -7.43 0.21
CA ALA A 57 0.09 -6.47 1.11
C ALA A 57 0.99 -5.24 1.32
N HIS A 58 2.29 -5.47 1.52
CA HIS A 58 3.28 -4.40 1.61
C HIS A 58 3.26 -3.49 0.37
N ARG A 59 3.27 -4.08 -0.83
CA ARG A 59 3.27 -3.30 -2.08
C ARG A 59 1.99 -2.49 -2.27
N ILE A 60 0.83 -3.09 -2.00
CA ILE A 60 -0.47 -2.41 -2.14
C ILE A 60 -0.59 -1.22 -1.19
N VAL A 61 -0.06 -1.33 0.03
CA VAL A 61 -0.16 -0.25 1.01
C VAL A 61 0.96 0.77 0.84
N PHE A 62 2.22 0.35 0.92
CA PHE A 62 3.34 1.28 0.94
C PHE A 62 3.68 1.81 -0.44
N ALA A 63 3.87 0.94 -1.44
CA ALA A 63 4.33 1.40 -2.75
C ALA A 63 3.29 2.33 -3.41
N VAL A 64 2.00 2.01 -3.29
CA VAL A 64 0.93 2.87 -3.81
C VAL A 64 0.84 4.19 -3.03
N ALA A 65 0.96 4.17 -1.70
CA ALA A 65 0.93 5.41 -0.91
C ALA A 65 2.11 6.34 -1.26
N HIS A 66 3.29 5.77 -1.52
CA HIS A 66 4.44 6.54 -2.00
C HIS A 66 4.20 7.07 -3.42
N ASP A 67 3.71 6.24 -4.34
CA ASP A 67 3.46 6.62 -5.75
C ASP A 67 2.55 7.85 -5.89
N ILE A 68 1.53 7.98 -5.02
CA ILE A 68 0.62 9.14 -4.99
C ILE A 68 1.35 10.47 -4.76
N PHE A 69 2.39 10.45 -3.91
CA PHE A 69 3.12 11.66 -3.52
C PHE A 69 4.53 11.73 -4.11
N ASP A 70 4.95 10.71 -4.86
CA ASP A 70 6.21 10.72 -5.59
C ASP A 70 6.21 11.85 -6.62
N ASN A 71 5.13 11.94 -7.40
CA ASN A 71 4.84 13.09 -8.25
C ASN A 71 4.07 14.13 -7.44
N TRP A 72 4.82 14.97 -6.74
CA TRP A 72 4.26 16.02 -5.88
C TRP A 72 3.31 16.95 -6.64
N PHE A 73 2.29 17.48 -5.96
CA PHE A 73 1.24 18.28 -6.59
C PHE A 73 1.66 19.76 -6.74
N GLU A 74 1.04 20.45 -7.70
CA GLU A 74 1.11 21.90 -7.84
C GLU A 74 -0.10 22.55 -7.17
N VAL A 75 0.11 23.75 -6.61
CA VAL A 75 -0.96 24.51 -5.95
C VAL A 75 -1.35 25.69 -6.83
N GLU A 76 -2.62 25.74 -7.18
CA GLU A 76 -3.21 26.87 -7.90
C GLU A 76 -3.96 27.80 -6.95
N PRO A 77 -3.80 29.13 -7.08
CA PRO A 77 -4.61 30.09 -6.36
C PRO A 77 -6.05 30.07 -6.89
N LEU A 78 -7.02 30.24 -5.99
CA LEU A 78 -8.44 30.39 -6.35
C LEU A 78 -8.75 31.79 -6.90
N GLU A 79 -7.90 32.78 -6.59
CA GLU A 79 -8.08 34.16 -7.03
C GLU A 79 -7.50 34.38 -8.43
N GLU A 80 -8.35 34.86 -9.34
CA GLU A 80 -7.98 35.31 -10.67
C GLU A 80 -7.28 36.67 -10.55
N ASP A 81 -5.96 36.68 -10.39
CA ASP A 81 -5.01 37.82 -10.52
C ASP A 81 -3.68 37.53 -9.80
N VAL A 82 -3.56 36.40 -9.13
CA VAL A 82 -2.33 35.96 -8.46
C VAL A 82 -1.41 35.24 -9.47
N ASP A 83 -0.12 35.59 -9.45
CA ASP A 83 0.91 34.86 -10.19
C ASP A 83 1.00 33.41 -9.68
N LYS A 84 0.41 32.48 -10.44
CA LYS A 84 0.31 31.06 -10.10
C LYS A 84 1.67 30.45 -9.76
N LYS A 85 2.72 30.81 -10.50
CA LYS A 85 4.06 30.23 -10.32
C LYS A 85 4.67 30.67 -9.00
N LYS A 86 4.62 31.98 -8.71
CA LYS A 86 5.12 32.51 -7.44
C LYS A 86 4.32 32.00 -6.25
N PHE A 87 3.01 31.88 -6.40
CA PHE A 87 2.14 31.33 -5.36
C PHE A 87 2.50 29.88 -5.04
N ASN A 88 2.58 29.01 -6.06
CA ASN A 88 3.02 27.63 -5.90
C ASN A 88 4.41 27.58 -5.23
N GLU A 89 5.41 28.30 -5.74
CA GLU A 89 6.76 28.32 -5.14
C GLU A 89 6.77 28.73 -3.65
N ALA A 90 5.94 29.71 -3.26
CA ALA A 90 5.83 30.14 -1.86
C ALA A 90 5.19 29.06 -0.99
N VAL A 91 4.09 28.45 -1.43
CA VAL A 91 3.40 27.39 -0.70
C VAL A 91 4.28 26.15 -0.58
N GLN A 92 4.96 25.76 -1.65
CA GLN A 92 5.85 24.60 -1.67
C GLN A 92 7.01 24.74 -0.68
N LYS A 93 7.57 25.95 -0.50
CA LYS A 93 8.59 26.21 0.53
C LYS A 93 8.07 25.95 1.94
N VAL A 94 6.83 26.36 2.24
CA VAL A 94 6.21 26.12 3.54
C VAL A 94 5.95 24.62 3.75
N LEU A 95 5.39 23.94 2.74
CA LEU A 95 5.13 22.49 2.79
C LEU A 95 6.43 21.68 3.00
N LEU A 96 7.53 22.11 2.38
CA LEU A 96 8.84 21.50 2.58
C LEU A 96 9.33 21.67 4.03
N LEU A 97 9.18 22.87 4.61
CA LEU A 97 9.58 23.12 6.01
C LEU A 97 8.76 22.30 7.01
N LEU A 98 7.51 22.00 6.68
CA LEU A 98 6.62 21.16 7.49
C LEU A 98 6.81 19.66 7.25
N ASN A 99 7.72 19.27 6.36
CA ASN A 99 7.89 17.90 5.89
C ASN A 99 6.55 17.26 5.44
N ALA A 100 5.71 18.05 4.76
CA ALA A 100 4.34 17.66 4.44
C ALA A 100 4.27 16.40 3.56
N LYS A 101 5.29 16.16 2.72
CA LYS A 101 5.36 14.95 1.88
C LYS A 101 5.38 13.68 2.71
N ASP A 102 6.27 13.59 3.69
CA ASP A 102 6.35 12.42 4.56
C ASP A 102 5.06 12.26 5.38
N VAL A 103 4.49 13.36 5.87
CA VAL A 103 3.24 13.34 6.66
C VAL A 103 2.07 12.82 5.82
N PHE A 104 1.87 13.34 4.60
CA PHE A 104 0.80 12.90 3.73
C PHE A 104 0.99 11.46 3.23
N THR A 105 2.23 11.06 2.91
CA THR A 105 2.53 9.67 2.56
C THR A 105 2.21 8.73 3.73
N GLN A 106 2.57 9.08 4.96
CA GLN A 106 2.20 8.29 6.14
C GLN A 106 0.68 8.23 6.33
N ALA A 107 -0.03 9.35 6.16
CA ALA A 107 -1.48 9.37 6.23
C ALA A 107 -2.12 8.42 5.19
N ALA A 108 -1.60 8.39 3.96
CA ALA A 108 -2.04 7.47 2.92
C ALA A 108 -1.73 6.00 3.23
N VAL A 109 -0.59 5.72 3.87
CA VAL A 109 -0.27 4.37 4.38
C VAL A 109 -1.27 3.94 5.44
N PHE A 110 -1.58 4.81 6.42
CA PHE A 110 -2.53 4.49 7.49
C PHE A 110 -3.94 4.27 6.96
N GLU A 111 -4.40 5.12 6.03
CA GLU A 111 -5.72 4.96 5.40
C GLU A 111 -5.82 3.63 4.65
N ARG A 112 -4.83 3.26 3.85
CA ARG A 112 -4.82 1.97 3.13
C ARG A 112 -4.69 0.75 4.05
N ALA A 113 -3.97 0.90 5.14
CA ALA A 113 -3.76 -0.18 6.10
C ALA A 113 -4.99 -0.42 6.98
N TYR A 114 -5.63 0.64 7.49
CA TYR A 114 -6.63 0.57 8.55
C TYR A 114 -8.00 1.13 8.17
N GLY A 115 -8.16 1.64 6.95
CA GLY A 115 -9.39 2.19 6.40
C GLY A 115 -9.64 3.67 6.69
N TRP A 116 -8.82 4.31 7.53
CA TRP A 116 -8.91 5.73 7.85
C TRP A 116 -7.58 6.27 8.37
N SER A 117 -7.38 7.58 8.24
CA SER A 117 -6.28 8.27 8.91
C SER A 117 -6.64 9.73 9.20
N ILE A 118 -5.93 10.33 10.14
CA ILE A 118 -6.13 11.71 10.58
C ILE A 118 -4.78 12.41 10.55
N ILE A 119 -4.78 13.66 10.09
CA ILE A 119 -3.62 14.55 10.12
C ILE A 119 -3.87 15.60 11.19
N VAL A 120 -2.91 15.75 12.11
CA VAL A 120 -2.95 16.81 13.12
C VAL A 120 -2.28 18.05 12.53
N ILE A 121 -3.07 19.10 12.33
CA ILE A 121 -2.61 20.35 11.70
C ILE A 121 -2.10 21.33 12.76
N GLY A 122 -2.65 21.26 13.98
CA GLY A 122 -2.24 22.11 15.07
C GLY A 122 -2.37 21.42 16.41
N TYR A 123 -1.37 21.58 17.25
CA TYR A 123 -1.36 21.12 18.63
C TYR A 123 -0.68 22.18 19.51
N GLN A 124 -1.02 22.16 20.79
CA GLN A 124 -0.36 22.95 21.83
C GLN A 124 0.57 22.04 22.60
N ASP A 125 1.83 22.43 22.72
CA ASP A 125 2.81 21.76 23.57
C ASP A 125 3.62 22.78 24.40
N LYS A 126 4.53 22.26 25.24
CA LYS A 126 5.44 23.07 26.05
C LYS A 126 6.81 23.25 25.40
N ALA A 127 6.94 23.03 24.09
CA ALA A 127 8.23 23.15 23.44
C ALA A 127 8.69 24.62 23.44
N PRO A 128 10.00 24.88 23.65
CA PRO A 128 10.52 26.25 23.66
C PRO A 128 10.50 26.91 22.29
N THR A 129 10.41 26.12 21.20
CA THR A 129 10.32 26.63 19.82
C THR A 129 9.47 25.69 18.97
N LEU A 130 8.86 26.22 17.89
CA LEU A 130 8.08 25.45 16.90
C LEU A 130 8.89 24.39 16.13
N LYS A 131 10.22 24.42 16.22
CA LYS A 131 11.11 23.42 15.61
C LYS A 131 11.47 22.29 16.56
N GLY A 132 11.02 22.36 17.81
CA GLY A 132 11.27 21.32 18.80
C GLY A 132 10.50 20.04 18.48
N PRO A 133 11.02 18.86 18.86
CA PRO A 133 10.26 17.62 18.74
C PRO A 133 9.02 17.66 19.65
N VAL A 134 7.91 17.11 19.16
CA VAL A 134 6.67 16.97 19.94
C VAL A 134 6.86 15.86 20.96
N LEU A 135 7.00 16.22 22.23
CA LEU A 135 7.21 15.24 23.30
C LEU A 135 5.95 15.03 24.14
N LEU A 136 5.29 16.11 24.55
CA LEU A 136 4.13 16.09 25.44
C LEU A 136 3.11 17.13 24.97
N PRO A 137 2.30 16.81 23.94
CA PRO A 137 1.24 17.70 23.50
C PRO A 137 0.17 17.77 24.60
N GLU A 138 -0.21 18.98 25.00
CA GLU A 138 -1.25 19.22 25.99
C GLU A 138 -2.64 19.10 25.36
N LYS A 139 -2.77 19.54 24.10
CA LYS A 139 -4.06 19.63 23.42
C LYS A 139 -3.87 19.58 21.90
N ILE A 140 -4.77 18.87 21.21
CA ILE A 140 -4.94 19.00 19.76
C ILE A 140 -5.86 20.18 19.49
N VAL A 141 -5.41 21.11 18.64
CA VAL A 141 -6.13 22.33 18.28
C VAL A 141 -6.91 22.13 16.99
N SER A 142 -6.30 21.47 16.01
CA SER A 142 -6.92 21.19 14.71
C SER A 142 -6.48 19.83 14.18
N LEU A 143 -7.44 19.08 13.66
CA LEU A 143 -7.24 17.79 13.02
C LEU A 143 -8.15 17.71 11.80
N GLU A 144 -7.68 17.02 10.77
CA GLU A 144 -8.47 16.73 9.58
C GLU A 144 -8.40 15.24 9.25
N ALA A 145 -9.55 14.67 8.89
CA ALA A 145 -9.59 13.32 8.36
C ALA A 145 -8.95 13.33 6.97
N TYR A 146 -7.97 12.46 6.77
CA TYR A 146 -7.38 12.27 5.46
C TYR A 146 -8.26 11.31 4.65
N SER A 147 -8.79 11.82 3.54
CA SER A 147 -9.46 11.03 2.52
C SER A 147 -8.98 11.49 1.16
N PRO A 148 -8.41 10.60 0.33
CA PRO A 148 -8.29 10.88 -1.09
C PRO A 148 -9.70 11.08 -1.66
N GLN A 149 -9.91 12.11 -2.48
CA GLN A 149 -11.12 12.21 -3.29
C GLN A 149 -10.99 11.19 -4.43
N TYR A 150 -11.89 10.21 -4.47
CA TYR A 150 -11.96 9.18 -5.52
C TYR A 150 -12.59 9.71 -6.80
#